data_AF-A0A8E6B2C9-F1
#
_entry.id   AF-A0A8E6B2C9-F1
#
_cell.length_a   1.000
_cell.length_b   1.000
_cell.length_c   1.000
_cell.angle_alpha   90.00
_cell.angle_beta   90.00
_cell.angle_gamma   90.00
#
_symmetry.space_group_name_H-M   'P 1'
#
loop_
_entity.id
_entity.type
_entity.pdbx_description
1 polymer ?
#
loop_
_entity_poly.entity_id
_entity_poly.type
_entity_poly.pdbx_seq_one_letter_code
_entity_poly.pdbx_strand_id
1 'polypeptide(L)'
;MLQELHRLSPFETKHLPEEILLTEAFRQRFPDLPQMACFDTAFQHDMPRIAQIVPIPPIPRCYETKGVRRYGFHGLSYAYLMEEVARVTGAEESLGRIILAHLGSGASIAAVRYGNSIDTTLGFKPDSGLVKGMRTGDLDPGHRQFE
;
A
#
# COMPACT_ATOMS: atom_id res chain seq x y z
N MET A 1 -2.31 19.27 4.66
CA MET A 1 -2.65 17.87 4.97
C MET A 1 -4.10 17.55 4.64
N LEU A 2 -5.10 18.01 5.41
CA LEU A 2 -6.52 17.66 5.19
C LEU A 2 -7.03 17.86 3.76
N GLN A 3 -6.70 19.00 3.12
CA GLN A 3 -7.10 19.25 1.74
C GLN A 3 -6.55 18.22 0.75
N GLU A 4 -5.33 17.71 0.97
CA GLU A 4 -4.76 16.67 0.13
C GLU A 4 -5.42 15.31 0.39
N LEU A 5 -5.73 14.98 1.65
CA LEU A 5 -6.48 13.77 1.99
C LEU A 5 -7.86 13.77 1.30
N HIS A 6 -8.58 14.89 1.32
CA HIS A 6 -9.85 15.05 0.59
C HIS A 6 -9.72 14.82 -0.92
N ARG A 7 -8.58 15.18 -1.53
CA ARG A 7 -8.31 14.90 -2.96
C ARG A 7 -8.05 13.42 -3.24
N LEU A 8 -7.65 12.64 -2.24
CA LEU A 8 -7.39 11.20 -2.37
C LEU A 8 -8.64 10.34 -2.15
N SER A 9 -9.74 10.89 -1.64
CA SER A 9 -11.02 10.18 -1.42
C SER A 9 -11.55 9.41 -2.64
N PRO A 10 -11.36 9.83 -3.91
CA PRO A 10 -11.74 9.00 -5.06
C PRO A 10 -10.93 7.70 -5.18
N PHE A 11 -9.69 7.68 -4.66
CA PHE A 11 -8.79 6.53 -4.70
C PHE A 11 -9.01 5.57 -3.54
N GLU A 12 -9.70 5.97 -2.48
CA GLU A 12 -10.08 5.13 -1.35
C GLU A 12 -11.41 5.64 -0.77
N THR A 13 -12.48 4.89 -1.02
CA THR A 13 -13.86 5.32 -0.71
C THR A 13 -14.43 4.70 0.56
N LYS A 14 -13.67 3.86 1.27
CA LYS A 14 -14.14 3.13 2.45
C LYS A 14 -13.51 3.66 3.74
N HIS A 15 -12.19 3.60 3.83
CA HIS A 15 -11.41 3.93 5.02
C HIS A 15 -11.06 5.42 5.10
N LEU A 16 -10.63 6.03 3.98
CA LEU A 16 -10.10 7.40 3.99
C LEU A 16 -11.14 8.46 4.42
N PRO A 17 -12.43 8.38 4.05
CA PRO A 17 -13.43 9.31 4.56
C PRO A 17 -13.56 9.29 6.09
N GLU A 18 -13.51 8.11 6.72
CA GLU A 18 -13.58 7.96 8.18
C GLU A 18 -12.31 8.53 8.85
N GLU A 19 -11.13 8.26 8.27
CA GLU A 19 -9.85 8.80 8.74
C GLU A 19 -9.82 10.34 8.70
N ILE A 20 -10.38 10.94 7.65
CA ILE A 20 -10.49 12.40 7.53
C ILE A 20 -11.42 12.98 8.61
N LEU A 21 -12.57 12.35 8.86
CA LEU A 21 -13.50 12.79 9.90
C LEU A 21 -12.83 12.76 11.29
N LEU A 22 -12.07 11.72 11.59
CA LEU A 22 -11.30 11.62 12.83
C LEU A 22 -10.23 12.73 12.91
N THR A 23 -9.48 12.94 11.84
CA THR A 23 -8.46 14.01 11.74
C THR A 23 -9.08 15.39 12.01
N GLU A 24 -10.26 15.67 11.43
CA GLU A 24 -10.99 16.92 11.65
C GLU A 24 -11.49 17.06 13.09
N ALA A 25 -12.05 16.00 13.68
CA ALA A 25 -12.51 16.00 15.07
C ALA A 25 -11.36 16.26 16.05
N PHE A 26 -10.21 15.61 15.85
CA PHE A 26 -9.02 15.85 16.67
C PHE A 26 -8.49 17.27 16.52
N ARG A 27 -8.52 17.82 15.30
CA ARG A 27 -8.08 19.20 15.06
C ARG A 27 -8.97 20.22 15.77
N GLN A 28 -10.28 19.96 15.86
CA GLN A 28 -11.21 20.81 16.61
C GLN A 28 -11.00 20.69 18.13
N ARG A 29 -10.76 19.47 18.63
CA ARG A 29 -10.64 19.22 20.07
C ARG A 29 -9.28 19.64 20.64
N PHE A 30 -8.21 19.50 19.86
CA PHE A 30 -6.81 19.71 20.24
C PHE A 30 -6.08 20.49 19.13
N PRO A 31 -6.30 21.82 19.03
CA PRO A 31 -5.77 22.63 17.93
C PRO A 31 -4.24 22.71 17.91
N ASP A 32 -3.59 22.63 19.07
CA ASP A 32 -2.14 22.75 19.21
C ASP A 32 -1.40 21.41 19.08
N LEU A 33 -2.13 20.29 19.00
CA LEU A 33 -1.53 18.97 18.89
C LEU A 33 -1.08 18.71 17.44
N PRO A 34 0.20 18.43 17.18
CA PRO A 34 0.65 18.07 15.83
C PRO A 34 0.03 16.75 15.40
N GLN A 35 -0.47 16.71 14.17
CA GLN A 35 -1.03 15.51 13.54
C GLN A 35 -0.17 15.10 12.36
N MET A 36 0.09 13.79 12.24
CA MET A 36 0.90 13.19 11.19
C MET A 36 0.06 12.16 10.44
N ALA A 37 0.07 12.21 9.12
CA ALA A 37 -0.52 11.17 8.28
C ALA A 37 0.55 10.14 7.91
N CYS A 38 0.35 8.89 8.32
CA CYS A 38 1.24 7.77 8.02
C CYS A 38 0.61 6.91 6.93
N PHE A 39 1.25 6.85 5.76
CA PHE A 39 0.68 6.14 4.61
C PHE A 39 1.20 4.73 4.52
N ASP A 40 0.26 3.79 4.40
CA ASP A 40 0.56 2.37 4.24
C ASP A 40 1.23 2.04 2.90
N THR A 41 1.21 2.99 1.95
CA THR A 41 1.84 2.91 0.64
C THR A 41 3.29 3.41 0.62
N ALA A 42 3.76 4.02 1.74
CA ALA A 42 5.03 4.73 1.77
C ALA A 42 6.24 3.81 1.55
N PHE A 43 6.25 2.62 2.16
CA PHE A 43 7.36 1.66 2.05
C PHE A 43 7.59 1.16 0.62
N GLN A 44 6.53 1.10 -0.18
CA GLN A 44 6.58 0.64 -1.56
C GLN A 44 6.68 1.78 -2.58
N HIS A 45 6.83 3.04 -2.13
CA HIS A 45 6.83 4.21 -3.00
C HIS A 45 7.91 4.14 -4.10
N ASP A 46 9.10 3.66 -3.72
CA ASP A 46 10.30 3.61 -4.55
C ASP A 46 10.47 2.29 -5.32
N MET A 47 9.42 1.45 -5.40
CA MET A 47 9.45 0.25 -6.23
C MET A 47 9.88 0.57 -7.66
N PRO A 48 10.68 -0.27 -8.34
CA PRO A 48 11.03 -0.08 -9.74
C PRO A 48 9.79 0.16 -10.60
N ARG A 49 9.86 1.10 -11.56
CA ARG A 49 8.71 1.46 -12.42
C ARG A 49 8.00 0.25 -13.02
N ILE A 50 8.75 -0.78 -13.43
CA ILE A 50 8.18 -2.00 -14.00
C ILE A 50 7.24 -2.73 -13.03
N ALA A 51 7.51 -2.69 -11.74
CA ALA A 51 6.65 -3.25 -10.70
C ALA A 51 5.46 -2.33 -10.35
N GLN A 52 5.53 -1.03 -10.72
CA GLN A 52 4.45 -0.08 -10.49
C GLN A 52 3.39 -0.08 -11.61
N ILE A 53 3.72 -0.55 -12.82
CA ILE A 53 2.81 -0.49 -13.97
C ILE A 53 1.68 -1.51 -13.82
N VAL A 54 0.43 -1.03 -14.00
CA VAL A 54 -0.75 -1.90 -14.13
C VAL A 54 -1.02 -2.10 -15.64
N PRO A 55 -0.98 -3.33 -16.17
CA PRO A 55 -1.06 -3.58 -17.61
C PRO A 55 -2.51 -3.54 -18.13
N ILE A 56 -3.12 -2.35 -18.17
CA ILE A 56 -4.48 -2.13 -18.67
C ILE A 56 -4.43 -1.75 -20.17
N PRO A 57 -5.02 -2.52 -21.09
CA PRO A 57 -5.09 -2.19 -22.52
C PRO A 57 -6.07 -1.03 -22.79
N PRO A 58 -5.97 -0.33 -23.94
CA PRO A 58 -5.00 -0.53 -25.03
C PRO A 58 -3.64 0.15 -24.80
N ILE A 59 -3.53 1.10 -23.86
CA ILE A 59 -2.29 1.84 -23.57
C ILE A 59 -2.15 2.06 -22.05
N PRO A 60 -1.29 1.29 -21.35
CA PRO A 60 -1.11 1.41 -19.90
C PRO A 60 -0.75 2.83 -19.41
N ARG A 61 0.01 3.60 -20.21
CA ARG A 61 0.43 4.98 -19.88
C ARG A 61 -0.74 5.94 -19.67
N CYS A 62 -1.87 5.75 -20.33
CA CYS A 62 -3.04 6.62 -20.19
C CYS A 62 -3.68 6.54 -18.80
N TYR A 63 -3.47 5.41 -18.11
CA TYR A 63 -3.96 5.18 -16.75
C TYR A 63 -2.92 5.60 -15.71
N GLU A 64 -1.63 5.39 -16.01
CA GLU A 64 -0.52 5.87 -15.18
C GLU A 64 -0.59 7.39 -14.94
N THR A 65 -0.86 8.18 -15.98
CA THR A 65 -1.03 9.65 -15.87
C THR A 65 -2.25 10.07 -15.05
N LYS A 66 -3.20 9.17 -14.84
CA LYS A 66 -4.38 9.36 -13.97
C LYS A 66 -4.15 8.85 -12.55
N GLY A 67 -2.93 8.44 -12.21
CA GLY A 67 -2.57 7.92 -10.89
C GLY A 67 -2.87 6.43 -10.70
N VAL A 68 -3.21 5.69 -11.75
CA VAL A 68 -3.38 4.23 -11.67
C VAL A 68 -2.02 3.56 -11.77
N ARG A 69 -1.57 3.05 -10.64
CA ARG A 69 -0.32 2.29 -10.49
C ARG A 69 -0.48 1.27 -9.36
N ARG A 70 0.43 0.30 -9.29
CA ARG A 70 0.59 -0.51 -8.08
C ARG A 70 1.14 0.39 -6.98
N TYR A 71 0.37 0.55 -5.91
CA TYR A 71 0.80 1.31 -4.73
C TYR A 71 1.45 0.38 -3.70
N GLY A 72 0.89 -0.82 -3.49
CA GLY A 72 1.27 -1.63 -2.33
C GLY A 72 0.65 -1.08 -1.04
N PHE A 73 0.42 -1.96 -0.06
CA PHE A 73 -0.08 -1.59 1.27
C PHE A 73 0.62 -2.45 2.33
N HIS A 74 0.26 -2.26 3.60
CA HIS A 74 0.96 -2.81 4.77
C HIS A 74 2.41 -2.29 4.89
N GLY A 75 2.72 -1.15 4.28
CA GLY A 75 4.06 -0.56 4.28
C GLY A 75 4.57 -0.19 5.66
N LEU A 76 3.69 0.26 6.57
CA LEU A 76 4.09 0.52 7.96
C LEU A 76 4.51 -0.77 8.68
N SER A 77 3.79 -1.87 8.42
CA SER A 77 4.18 -3.19 8.94
C SER A 77 5.51 -3.67 8.35
N TYR A 78 5.77 -3.44 7.07
CA TYR A 78 7.04 -3.83 6.45
C TYR A 78 8.22 -2.99 6.91
N ALA A 79 8.02 -1.68 7.11
CA ALA A 79 9.03 -0.81 7.69
C ALA A 79 9.46 -1.31 9.08
N TYR A 80 8.48 -1.64 9.94
CA TYR A 80 8.76 -2.25 11.25
C TYR A 80 9.48 -3.60 11.12
N LEU A 81 9.03 -4.49 10.22
CA LEU A 81 9.68 -5.79 10.02
C LEU A 81 11.13 -5.65 9.56
N MET A 82 11.47 -4.64 8.76
CA MET A 82 12.84 -4.39 8.33
C MET A 82 13.75 -4.00 9.50
N GLU A 83 13.26 -3.19 10.42
CA GLU A 83 13.99 -2.86 11.66
C GLU A 83 14.24 -4.11 12.51
N GLU A 84 13.21 -4.96 12.66
CA GLU A 84 13.32 -6.20 13.42
C GLU A 84 14.25 -7.24 12.77
N VAL A 85 14.23 -7.36 11.44
CA VAL A 85 15.19 -8.21 10.72
C VAL A 85 16.61 -7.71 10.98
N ALA A 86 16.88 -6.42 10.83
CA ALA A 86 18.19 -5.85 11.11
C ALA A 86 18.64 -6.10 12.56
N ARG A 87 17.71 -6.03 13.52
CA ARG A 87 17.97 -6.29 14.93
C ARG A 87 18.33 -7.76 15.20
N VAL A 88 17.69 -8.70 14.53
CA VAL A 88 17.85 -10.15 14.77
C VAL A 88 19.01 -10.76 13.98
N THR A 89 19.18 -10.35 12.72
CA THR A 89 20.15 -10.97 11.82
C THR A 89 21.43 -10.15 11.67
N GLY A 90 21.40 -8.86 12.01
CA GLY A 90 22.48 -7.92 11.73
C GLY A 90 22.19 -7.03 10.52
N ALA A 91 22.91 -5.92 10.44
CA ALA A 91 22.71 -4.90 9.41
C ALA A 91 23.07 -5.40 8.00
N GLU A 92 24.10 -6.23 7.85
CA GLU A 92 24.54 -6.74 6.55
C GLU A 92 23.48 -7.66 5.91
N GLU A 93 22.94 -8.59 6.70
CA GLU A 93 21.89 -9.52 6.28
C GLU A 93 20.59 -8.79 5.93
N SER A 94 20.26 -7.72 6.67
CA SER A 94 19.07 -6.89 6.40
C SER A 94 19.13 -6.17 5.04
N LEU A 95 20.33 -5.96 4.49
CA LEU A 95 20.54 -5.38 3.17
C LEU A 95 20.52 -6.43 2.04
N GLY A 96 20.35 -7.70 2.36
CA GLY A 96 20.26 -8.80 1.41
C GLY A 96 18.95 -8.83 0.61
N ARG A 97 18.53 -10.05 0.21
CA ARG A 97 17.24 -10.29 -0.45
C ARG A 97 16.28 -10.91 0.54
N ILE A 98 15.18 -10.22 0.82
CA ILE A 98 14.24 -10.60 1.87
C ILE A 98 12.85 -10.70 1.27
N ILE A 99 12.11 -11.72 1.67
CA ILE A 99 10.68 -11.82 1.41
C ILE A 99 9.97 -11.61 2.75
N LEU A 100 9.13 -10.57 2.80
CA LEU A 100 8.32 -10.26 3.97
C LEU A 100 6.89 -10.71 3.69
N ALA A 101 6.28 -11.41 4.64
CA ALA A 101 4.90 -11.87 4.56
C ALA A 101 4.08 -11.27 5.72
N HIS A 102 3.13 -10.42 5.40
CA HIS A 102 2.14 -9.92 6.34
C HIS A 102 0.86 -10.74 6.18
N LEU A 103 0.55 -11.60 7.16
CA LEU A 103 -0.54 -12.58 7.08
C LEU A 103 -1.55 -12.34 8.20
N GLY A 104 -2.63 -11.62 7.89
CA GLY A 104 -3.74 -11.35 8.80
C GLY A 104 -5.09 -11.33 8.07
N SER A 105 -6.05 -10.55 8.58
CA SER A 105 -7.35 -10.34 7.89
C SER A 105 -7.16 -9.72 6.50
N GLY A 106 -6.16 -8.83 6.38
CA GLY A 106 -5.49 -8.51 5.12
C GLY A 106 -4.19 -9.30 5.01
N ALA A 107 -3.90 -9.81 3.82
CA ALA A 107 -2.67 -10.55 3.54
C ALA A 107 -1.92 -9.96 2.34
N SER A 108 -0.59 -9.86 2.47
CA SER A 108 0.32 -9.51 1.39
C SER A 108 1.72 -10.06 1.60
N ILE A 109 2.46 -10.13 0.51
CA ILE A 109 3.91 -10.37 0.48
C ILE A 109 4.60 -9.18 -0.21
N ALA A 110 5.79 -8.83 0.26
CA ALA A 110 6.70 -7.88 -0.37
C ALA A 110 8.09 -8.50 -0.57
N ALA A 111 8.68 -8.26 -1.74
CA ALA A 111 10.07 -8.59 -2.03
C ALA A 111 10.92 -7.34 -1.76
N VAL A 112 12.00 -7.50 -0.99
CA VAL A 112 12.87 -6.42 -0.55
C VAL A 112 14.31 -6.72 -0.95
N ARG A 113 15.04 -5.69 -1.38
CA ARG A 113 16.47 -5.77 -1.68
C ARG A 113 17.15 -4.48 -1.26
N TYR A 114 18.27 -4.57 -0.53
CA TYR A 114 18.96 -3.40 0.03
C TYR A 114 18.02 -2.50 0.83
N GLY A 115 17.18 -3.10 1.67
CA GLY A 115 16.18 -2.41 2.50
C GLY A 115 14.99 -1.79 1.75
N ASN A 116 14.96 -1.85 0.41
CA ASN A 116 13.92 -1.23 -0.40
C ASN A 116 12.97 -2.27 -1.00
N SER A 117 11.65 -1.98 -0.98
CA SER A 117 10.66 -2.80 -1.67
C SER A 117 10.93 -2.79 -3.18
N ILE A 118 11.08 -3.97 -3.78
CA ILE A 118 11.23 -4.14 -5.23
C ILE A 118 9.97 -4.69 -5.90
N ASP A 119 9.09 -5.35 -5.15
CA ASP A 119 7.77 -5.77 -5.61
C ASP A 119 6.83 -6.07 -4.44
N THR A 120 5.53 -6.09 -4.69
CA THR A 120 4.52 -6.50 -3.71
C THR A 120 3.29 -7.08 -4.40
N THR A 121 2.62 -7.98 -3.68
CA THR A 121 1.38 -8.63 -4.13
C THR A 121 0.17 -7.69 -4.21
N LEU A 122 0.13 -6.61 -3.43
CA LEU A 122 -1.02 -5.69 -3.44
C LEU A 122 -0.87 -4.64 -4.55
N GLY A 123 -1.94 -4.44 -5.29
CA GLY A 123 -2.00 -3.66 -6.52
C GLY A 123 -2.28 -2.18 -6.29
N PHE A 124 -3.15 -1.63 -7.14
CA PHE A 124 -3.73 -0.29 -6.99
C PHE A 124 -4.63 -0.19 -5.75
N LYS A 125 -5.29 -1.29 -5.40
CA LYS A 125 -6.17 -1.46 -4.23
C LYS A 125 -5.72 -2.68 -3.42
N PRO A 126 -6.08 -2.77 -2.13
CA PRO A 126 -5.70 -3.88 -1.28
C PRO A 126 -6.52 -5.16 -1.54
N ASP A 127 -7.23 -5.24 -2.68
CA ASP A 127 -8.07 -6.37 -3.06
C ASP A 127 -7.31 -7.45 -3.83
N SER A 128 -6.25 -7.09 -4.57
CA SER A 128 -5.42 -8.05 -5.32
C SER A 128 -4.47 -8.84 -4.42
N GLY A 129 -3.74 -9.77 -5.02
CA GLY A 129 -2.71 -10.58 -4.37
C GLY A 129 -3.28 -11.82 -3.70
N LEU A 130 -2.91 -12.04 -2.43
CA LEU A 130 -3.28 -13.24 -1.69
C LEU A 130 -4.77 -13.30 -1.35
N VAL A 131 -5.31 -14.53 -1.24
CA VAL A 131 -6.61 -14.78 -0.59
C VAL A 131 -6.54 -14.29 0.86
N LYS A 132 -7.60 -13.64 1.32
CA LYS A 132 -7.67 -13.04 2.66
C LYS A 132 -9.12 -12.97 3.15
N GLY A 133 -9.34 -12.64 4.42
CA GLY A 133 -10.58 -12.95 5.16
C GLY A 133 -11.89 -12.77 4.38
N MET A 134 -12.15 -11.55 3.88
CA MET A 134 -13.36 -11.21 3.12
C MET A 134 -13.06 -10.72 1.69
N ARG A 135 -11.86 -11.01 1.15
CA ARG A 135 -11.46 -10.56 -0.21
C ARG A 135 -10.83 -11.72 -0.96
N THR A 136 -11.16 -11.81 -2.24
CA THR A 136 -10.74 -12.92 -3.11
C THR A 136 -9.23 -12.98 -3.32
N GLY A 137 -8.53 -11.84 -3.24
CA GLY A 137 -7.19 -11.75 -3.81
C GLY A 137 -7.28 -11.57 -5.32
N ASP A 138 -6.28 -12.09 -6.03
CA ASP A 138 -6.27 -12.10 -7.49
C ASP A 138 -7.51 -12.82 -8.05
N LEU A 139 -8.24 -12.12 -8.91
CA LEU A 139 -9.45 -12.59 -9.57
C LEU A 139 -9.40 -12.21 -11.05
N ASP A 140 -9.96 -13.05 -11.92
CA ASP A 140 -10.05 -12.75 -13.34
C ASP A 140 -10.92 -11.49 -13.55
N PRO A 141 -10.41 -10.43 -14.21
CA PRO A 141 -11.19 -9.23 -14.50
C PRO A 141 -12.44 -9.51 -15.35
N GLY A 142 -12.47 -10.61 -16.12
CA GLY A 142 -13.64 -11.07 -16.88
C GLY A 142 -14.77 -11.61 -16.01
N HIS A 143 -14.55 -11.87 -14.72
CA HIS A 143 -15.59 -12.47 -13.85
C HIS A 143 -16.85 -11.60 -13.72
N ARG A 144 -16.74 -10.26 -13.80
CA ARG A 144 -17.90 -9.36 -13.78
C ARG A 144 -18.88 -9.54 -14.95
N GLN A 145 -18.55 -10.36 -15.95
CA GLN A 145 -19.47 -10.69 -17.05
C GLN A 145 -20.48 -11.79 -16.67
N PHE A 146 -20.35 -12.38 -15.48
CA PHE A 146 -21.24 -13.43 -14.96
C PHE A 146 -22.21 -12.93 -13.88
N GLU A 147 -22.25 -11.62 -13.62
CA GLU A 147 -23.25 -10.90 -12.80
C GLU A 147 -24.20 -10.11 -13.71
#